data_AF-A0A3N5R5S3-F1
#
_entry.id   AF-A0A3N5R5S3-F1
#
_cell.length_a   1.000
_cell.length_b   1.000
_cell.length_c   1.000
_cell.angle_alpha   90.00
_cell.angle_beta   90.00
_cell.angle_gamma   90.00
#
_symmetry.space_group_name_H-M   'P 1'
#
loop_
_entity.id
_entity.type
_entity.pdbx_description
1 polymer ?
#
loop_
_entity_poly.entity_id
_entity_poly.type
_entity_poly.pdbx_seq_one_letter_code
_entity_poly.pdbx_strand_id
1 'polypeptide(L)'
;LGGGISGFIVGLIGTGGALRASFLTGLKMEKEKYIATAAVIALGTDATRIPSYVSAGFLSEQYYYLIPILFATAVAGSYVGRKIVTRIDQDKFKKMVLIAIILASIKFIVDGITAFIG
;
A
#
# COMPACT_ATOMS: atom_id res chain seq x y z
N LEU A 1 -9.13 10.80 -18.14
CA LEU A 1 -7.75 10.61 -18.66
C LEU A 1 -6.75 10.17 -17.58
N GLY A 2 -6.68 10.83 -16.41
CA GLY A 2 -5.72 10.46 -15.36
C GLY A 2 -5.83 9.04 -14.80
N GLY A 3 -7.04 8.50 -14.63
CA GLY A 3 -7.25 7.14 -14.11
C GLY A 3 -6.73 6.03 -15.03
N GLY A 4 -6.80 6.21 -16.36
CA GLY A 4 -6.29 5.24 -17.34
C GLY A 4 -4.77 5.19 -17.38
N ILE A 5 -4.13 6.36 -17.37
CA ILE A 5 -2.65 6.46 -17.36
C ILE A 5 -2.10 5.97 -16.02
N SER A 6 -2.73 6.35 -14.90
CA SER A 6 -2.37 5.85 -13.57
C SER A 6 -2.59 4.35 -13.44
N GLY A 7 -3.71 3.82 -13.97
CA GLY A 7 -3.99 2.38 -14.01
C GLY A 7 -3.00 1.60 -14.87
N PHE A 8 -2.58 2.15 -16.00
CA PHE A 8 -1.56 1.58 -16.89
C PHE A 8 -0.18 1.54 -16.21
N ILE A 9 0.24 2.63 -15.57
CA ILE A 9 1.53 2.70 -14.85
C ILE A 9 1.53 1.78 -13.63
N VAL A 10 0.42 1.71 -12.87
CA VAL A 10 0.29 0.80 -11.73
C VAL A 10 0.25 -0.67 -12.19
N GLY A 11 -0.37 -0.96 -13.34
CA GLY A 11 -0.37 -2.27 -13.97
C GLY A 11 1.02 -2.72 -14.44
N LEU A 12 1.80 -1.81 -15.04
CA LEU A 12 3.18 -2.08 -15.48
C LEU A 12 4.16 -2.29 -14.33
N ILE A 13 4.05 -1.50 -13.25
CA ILE A 13 5.00 -1.53 -12.13
C ILE A 13 4.63 -2.62 -11.12
N GLY A 14 3.47 -3.26 -11.27
CA GLY A 14 3.06 -4.43 -10.48
C GLY A 14 2.72 -4.13 -9.01
N THR A 15 3.12 -2.97 -8.46
CA THR A 15 2.72 -2.54 -7.12
C THR A 15 2.48 -1.03 -7.04
N GLY A 16 1.26 -0.63 -6.68
CA GLY A 16 0.97 0.77 -6.35
C GLY A 16 1.66 1.24 -5.06
N GLY A 17 2.12 0.31 -4.22
CA GLY A 17 2.71 0.61 -2.90
C GLY A 17 4.08 1.28 -2.97
N ALA A 18 5.02 0.74 -3.74
CA ALA A 18 6.38 1.29 -3.84
C ALA A 18 6.38 2.68 -4.51
N LEU A 19 5.58 2.87 -5.55
CA LEU A 19 5.38 4.17 -6.19
C LEU A 19 4.81 5.21 -5.24
N ARG A 20 3.74 4.86 -4.51
CA ARG A 20 3.14 5.73 -3.50
C ARG A 20 4.15 6.10 -2.42
N ALA A 21 4.90 5.12 -1.94
CA ALA A 21 5.91 5.34 -0.92
C ALA A 21 7.01 6.29 -1.40
N SER A 22 7.49 6.12 -2.64
CA SER A 22 8.49 6.99 -3.27
C SER A 22 7.98 8.42 -3.42
N PHE A 23 6.77 8.59 -3.97
CA PHE A 23 6.15 9.90 -4.16
C PHE A 23 5.98 10.64 -2.82
N LEU A 24 5.39 9.99 -1.81
CA LEU A 24 5.18 10.60 -0.49
C LEU A 24 6.49 10.89 0.23
N THR A 25 7.53 10.09 0.03
CA THR A 25 8.86 10.34 0.61
C THR A 25 9.51 11.58 0.01
N GLY A 26 9.27 11.84 -1.28
CA GLY A 26 9.71 13.06 -1.97
C GLY A 26 9.10 14.34 -1.41
N LEU A 27 7.89 14.27 -0.83
CA LEU A 27 7.20 15.41 -0.21
C LEU A 27 7.78 15.83 1.15
N LYS A 28 8.77 15.10 1.69
CA LYS A 28 9.46 15.40 2.96
C LYS A 28 8.49 15.65 4.15
N MET A 29 7.38 14.93 4.18
CA MET A 29 6.35 15.06 5.21
C MET A 29 6.82 14.50 6.56
N GLU A 30 6.25 15.02 7.65
CA GLU A 30 6.29 14.37 8.97
C GLU A 30 5.68 12.96 8.89
N LYS A 31 6.21 12.02 9.67
CA LYS A 31 5.83 10.59 9.63
C LYS A 31 4.32 10.38 9.86
N GLU A 32 3.69 11.19 10.72
CA GLU A 32 2.24 11.12 10.97
C GLU A 32 1.44 11.53 9.73
N LYS A 33 1.83 12.64 9.08
CA LYS A 33 1.18 13.12 7.86
C LYS A 33 1.41 12.14 6.71
N TYR A 34 2.63 11.61 6.59
CA TYR A 34 2.97 10.56 5.62
C TYR A 34 2.03 9.35 5.75
N ILE A 35 1.88 8.82 6.97
CA ILE A 35 1.03 7.64 7.22
C ILE A 35 -0.44 7.96 6.97
N ALA A 36 -0.92 9.13 7.43
CA ALA A 36 -2.30 9.55 7.21
C ALA A 36 -2.61 9.67 5.72
N THR A 37 -1.75 10.35 4.95
CA THR A 37 -1.91 10.48 3.49
C THR A 37 -1.84 9.11 2.81
N ALA A 38 -0.89 8.25 3.18
CA ALA A 38 -0.79 6.91 2.63
C ALA A 38 -2.06 6.07 2.89
N ALA A 39 -2.64 6.18 4.09
CA ALA A 39 -3.89 5.52 4.48
C ALA A 39 -5.10 6.06 3.70
N VAL A 40 -5.21 7.38 3.54
CA VAL A 40 -6.29 7.99 2.74
C VAL A 40 -6.23 7.53 1.28
N ILE A 41 -5.03 7.48 0.68
CA ILE A 41 -4.88 6.97 -0.69
C ILE A 41 -5.25 5.48 -0.76
N ALA A 42 -4.91 4.68 0.27
CA ALA A 42 -5.30 3.27 0.34
C ALA A 42 -6.83 3.13 0.39
N LEU A 43 -7.50 3.84 1.29
CA LEU A 43 -8.95 3.84 1.41
C LEU A 43 -9.65 4.27 0.13
N GLY A 44 -9.15 5.30 -0.56
CA GLY A 44 -9.68 5.69 -1.86
C GLY A 44 -9.50 4.61 -2.94
N THR A 45 -8.39 3.86 -2.89
CA THR A 45 -8.16 2.71 -3.79
C THR A 45 -9.11 1.56 -3.46
N ASP A 46 -9.32 1.27 -2.17
CA ASP A 46 -10.18 0.16 -1.75
C ASP A 46 -11.66 0.48 -2.02
N ALA A 47 -12.09 1.73 -1.79
CA ALA A 47 -13.45 2.17 -2.09
C ALA A 47 -13.83 2.01 -3.58
N THR A 48 -12.86 2.14 -4.49
CA THR A 48 -13.10 1.91 -5.93
C THR A 48 -13.10 0.43 -6.30
N ARG A 49 -12.36 -0.41 -5.57
CA ARG A 49 -12.25 -1.85 -5.82
C ARG A 49 -13.40 -2.66 -5.22
N ILE A 50 -13.86 -2.32 -4.01
CA ILE A 50 -14.88 -3.09 -3.27
C ILE A 50 -16.14 -3.32 -4.12
N PRO A 51 -16.77 -2.30 -4.74
CA PRO A 51 -17.97 -2.52 -5.56
C PRO A 51 -17.70 -3.46 -6.74
N SER A 52 -16.51 -3.36 -7.35
CA SER A 52 -16.11 -4.20 -8.49
C SER A 52 -15.88 -5.65 -8.08
N TYR A 53 -15.29 -5.88 -6.90
CA TYR A 53 -15.09 -7.24 -6.38
C TYR A 53 -16.41 -7.88 -5.93
N VAL A 54 -17.30 -7.11 -5.32
CA VAL A 54 -18.63 -7.59 -4.92
C VAL A 54 -19.47 -7.93 -6.15
N SER A 55 -19.52 -7.06 -7.16
CA SER A 55 -20.30 -7.32 -8.39
C SER A 55 -19.76 -8.47 -9.22
N ALA A 56 -18.44 -8.69 -9.21
CA ALA A 56 -17.82 -9.83 -9.87
C ALA A 56 -17.90 -11.15 -9.06
N GLY A 57 -18.58 -11.14 -7.89
CA GLY A 57 -18.83 -12.35 -7.10
C GLY A 57 -17.62 -12.88 -6.33
N PHE A 58 -16.57 -12.08 -6.13
CA PHE A 58 -15.37 -12.50 -5.39
C PHE A 58 -15.63 -12.67 -3.89
N LEU A 59 -16.72 -12.11 -3.35
CA LEU A 59 -17.08 -12.22 -1.94
C LEU A 59 -18.18 -13.29 -1.76
N SER A 60 -17.75 -14.54 -1.55
CA SER A 60 -18.66 -15.65 -1.25
C SER A 60 -19.20 -15.57 0.18
N GLU A 61 -20.47 -15.96 0.38
CA GLU A 61 -21.18 -15.95 1.66
C GLU A 61 -20.42 -16.70 2.77
N GLN A 62 -19.68 -17.75 2.41
CA GLN A 62 -18.85 -18.51 3.35
C GLN A 62 -17.78 -17.66 4.04
N TYR A 63 -17.41 -16.50 3.50
CA TYR A 63 -16.38 -15.63 4.07
C TYR A 63 -16.96 -14.44 4.86
N TYR A 64 -18.28 -14.28 4.96
CA TYR A 64 -18.88 -13.10 5.59
C TYR A 64 -18.54 -13.00 7.08
N TYR A 65 -18.37 -14.14 7.76
CA TYR A 65 -17.95 -14.16 9.17
C TYR A 65 -16.54 -13.60 9.38
N LEU A 66 -15.67 -13.60 8.36
CA LEU A 66 -14.33 -13.03 8.45
C LEU A 66 -14.36 -11.50 8.44
N ILE A 67 -15.39 -10.87 7.89
CA ILE A 67 -15.48 -9.40 7.78
C ILE A 67 -15.31 -8.72 9.16
N PRO A 68 -16.10 -9.05 10.21
CA PRO A 68 -15.92 -8.43 11.52
C PRO A 68 -14.55 -8.75 12.16
N ILE A 69 -14.01 -9.95 11.94
CA ILE A 69 -12.69 -10.37 12.46
C ILE A 69 -11.57 -9.57 11.80
N LEU A 70 -11.61 -9.43 10.47
CA LEU A 70 -10.66 -8.64 9.69
C LEU A 70 -10.77 -7.16 10.02
N PHE A 71 -11.98 -6.64 10.24
CA PHE A 71 -12.19 -5.27 10.69
C PHE A 71 -11.56 -5.04 12.06
N ALA A 72 -11.82 -5.92 13.03
CA ALA A 72 -11.23 -5.82 14.37
C ALA A 72 -9.70 -5.91 14.34
N THR A 73 -9.13 -6.84 13.56
CA THR A 73 -7.68 -6.97 13.42
C THR A 73 -7.05 -5.79 12.69
N ALA A 74 -7.73 -5.19 11.69
CA ALA A 74 -7.27 -3.97 11.02
C ALA A 74 -7.23 -2.77 11.98
N VAL A 75 -8.26 -2.60 12.82
CA VAL A 75 -8.31 -1.53 13.84
C VAL A 75 -7.24 -1.75 14.90
N ALA A 76 -7.11 -2.97 15.43
CA ALA A 76 -6.10 -3.32 16.42
C ALA A 76 -4.67 -3.13 15.86
N GLY A 77 -4.41 -3.62 14.65
CA GLY A 77 -3.14 -3.46 13.95
C GLY A 77 -2.79 -2.00 13.70
N SER A 78 -3.77 -1.18 13.29
CA SER A 78 -3.57 0.26 13.08
C SER A 78 -3.22 0.99 14.38
N TYR A 79 -3.89 0.63 15.49
CA TYR A 79 -3.60 1.20 16.80
C TYR A 79 -2.19 0.84 17.28
N VAL A 80 -1.81 -0.43 17.19
CA VAL A 80 -0.47 -0.91 17.55
C VAL A 80 0.60 -0.26 16.66
N GLY A 81 0.37 -0.22 15.34
CA GLY A 81 1.28 0.40 14.38
C GLY A 81 1.52 1.88 14.69
N ARG A 82 0.46 2.64 14.99
CA ARG A 82 0.58 4.05 15.42
C ARG A 82 1.45 4.17 16.68
N LYS A 83 1.22 3.33 17.68
CA LYS A 83 2.00 3.35 18.94
C LYS A 83 3.48 3.06 18.68
N ILE A 84 3.80 2.15 17.77
CA ILE A 84 5.19 1.86 17.38
C ILE A 84 5.81 3.06 16.66
N VAL A 85 5.15 3.60 15.64
CA VAL A 85 5.71 4.70 14.83
C VAL A 85 5.94 5.97 15.64
N THR A 86 5.07 6.28 16.61
CA THR A 86 5.27 7.44 17.48
C THR A 86 6.58 7.37 18.28
N ARG A 87 7.10 6.16 18.56
CA ARG A 87 8.39 5.93 19.25
C ARG A 87 9.62 6.03 18.34
N ILE A 88 9.44 6.07 17.02
CA ILE A 88 10.55 6.09 16.04
C ILE A 88 10.88 7.54 15.67
N ASP A 89 12.15 7.95 15.73
CA ASP A 89 12.55 9.29 15.29
C ASP A 89 12.24 9.54 13.80
N GLN A 90 11.92 10.78 13.43
CA GLN A 90 11.57 11.16 12.06
C GLN A 90 12.63 10.73 11.03
N ASP A 91 13.91 10.94 11.33
CA ASP A 91 15.01 10.57 10.42
C ASP A 91 15.15 9.05 10.28
N LYS A 92 14.93 8.30 11.37
CA LYS A 92 14.94 6.83 11.34
C LYS A 92 13.77 6.31 10.51
N PHE A 93 12.57 6.86 10.70
CA PHE A 93 11.40 6.53 9.90
C PHE A 93 11.67 6.73 8.41
N LYS A 94 12.20 7.89 8.03
CA LYS A 94 12.53 8.19 6.64
C LYS A 94 13.56 7.22 6.07
N LYS A 95 14.62 6.89 6.81
CA LYS A 95 15.62 5.89 6.41
C LYS A 95 14.99 4.51 6.21
N MET A 96 14.10 4.08 7.11
CA MET A 96 13.40 2.80 6.98
C MET A 96 12.55 2.74 5.71
N VAL A 97 11.79 3.79 5.41
CA VAL A 97 10.99 3.87 4.18
C VAL A 97 11.88 3.84 2.93
N LEU A 98 13.00 4.56 2.92
CA LEU A 98 13.95 4.55 1.81
C LEU A 98 14.56 3.15 1.59
N ILE A 99 14.96 2.47 2.67
CA ILE A 99 15.46 1.09 2.58
C ILE A 99 14.38 0.18 1.99
N ALA A 100 13.13 0.28 2.44
CA ALA A 100 12.02 -0.50 1.90
C ALA A 100 11.77 -0.23 0.40
N ILE A 101 11.88 1.02 -0.04
CA ILE A 101 11.79 1.39 -1.46
C ILE A 101 12.91 0.73 -2.26
N ILE A 102 14.16 0.80 -1.78
CA ILE A 102 15.32 0.18 -2.44
C ILE A 102 15.12 -1.34 -2.57
N LEU A 103 14.70 -2.00 -1.49
CA LEU A 103 14.44 -3.45 -1.51
C LEU A 103 13.32 -3.81 -2.50
N ALA A 104 12.23 -3.03 -2.55
CA ALA A 104 11.18 -3.21 -3.53
C ALA A 104 11.68 -3.01 -4.96
N SER A 105 12.52 -2.00 -5.20
CA SER A 105 13.14 -1.77 -6.51
C SER A 105 14.05 -2.93 -6.94
N ILE A 106 14.88 -3.46 -6.04
CA ILE A 106 15.71 -4.64 -6.32
C ILE A 106 14.83 -5.83 -6.68
N LYS A 107 13.76 -6.09 -5.91
CA LYS A 107 12.81 -7.17 -6.22
C LYS A 107 12.23 -7.02 -7.63
N PHE A 108 11.82 -5.82 -8.03
CA PHE A 108 11.27 -5.63 -9.38
C PHE A 108 12.29 -5.85 -10.49
N ILE A 109 13.55 -5.47 -10.28
CA ILE A 109 14.62 -5.76 -11.24
C ILE A 109 14.79 -7.28 -11.39
N VAL A 110 14.82 -8.01 -10.27
CA VAL A 110 14.94 -9.48 -10.28
C VAL A 110 13.73 -10.12 -10.97
N ASP A 111 12.51 -9.77 -10.56
CA ASP A 111 11.28 -10.31 -11.15
C ASP A 111 11.23 -10.05 -12.67
N GLY A 112 11.63 -8.84 -13.10
CA GLY A 112 11.67 -8.46 -14.52
C GLY A 112 12.72 -9.24 -15.31
N ILE A 113 13.91 -9.48 -14.73
CA ILE A 113 14.95 -10.30 -15.36
C ILE A 113 14.48 -11.75 -15.48
N THR A 114 13.91 -12.32 -14.41
CA THR A 114 13.41 -13.69 -14.41
C THR A 114 12.29 -13.89 -15.43
N ALA A 115 11.35 -12.93 -15.54
CA ALA A 115 10.27 -12.97 -16.54
C ALA A 115 10.75 -12.79 -17.99
N PHE A 116 11.95 -12.25 -18.20
CA PHE A 116 12.54 -12.09 -19.54
C PHE A 116 13.38 -13.30 -19.97
N ILE A 117 13.95 -14.02 -19.00
CA ILE A 117 14.82 -15.19 -19.26
C ILE A 117 14.03 -16.51 -19.26
N GLY A 118 12.92 -16.60 -18.51
CA GLY A 118 12.03 -17.76 -18.45
C GLY A 118 10.87 -17.66 -19.42
#